data_AF-A0A8P4KFN5-F1
#
_entry.id   AF-A0A8P4KFN5-F1
#
_cell.length_a   1.000
_cell.length_b   1.000
_cell.length_c   1.000
_cell.angle_alpha   90.00
_cell.angle_beta   90.00
_cell.angle_gamma   90.00
#
_symmetry.space_group_name_H-M   'P 1'
#
loop_
_entity.id
_entity.type
_entity.pdbx_description
1 polymer ?
#
loop_
_entity_poly.entity_id
_entity_poly.type
_entity_poly.pdbx_seq_one_letter_code
_entity_poly.pdbx_strand_id
1 'polypeptide(L)' 'MSSKPLFLFLSHAVHCVKIFNIRPYRYIGPVSQGEALGYLLPLQERFSGITSHLELQMCDGTDPSPFI' A
#
# COMPACT_ATOMS: atom_id res chain seq x y z
N MET A 1 11.94 12.30 -6.73
CA MET A 1 11.84 10.83 -6.74
C MET A 1 10.38 10.46 -6.48
N SER A 2 9.67 9.95 -7.49
CA SER A 2 8.23 9.66 -7.40
C SER A 2 8.05 8.26 -6.81
N SER A 3 7.57 8.15 -5.56
CA SER A 3 7.19 6.86 -4.97
C SER A 3 5.94 6.36 -5.70
N LYS A 4 6.12 5.41 -6.61
CA LYS A 4 5.01 4.73 -7.26
C LYS A 4 4.29 3.86 -6.23
N PRO A 5 2.95 3.90 -6.17
CA PRO A 5 2.19 3.03 -5.28
C PRO A 5 2.36 1.56 -5.67
N LEU A 6 2.27 0.68 -4.67
CA LEU A 6 2.11 -0.75 -4.89
C LEU A 6 0.63 -1.05 -5.18
N PHE A 7 0.36 -1.76 -6.26
CA PHE A 7 -0.98 -2.25 -6.57
C PHE A 7 -1.12 -3.68 -6.07
N LEU A 8 -2.14 -3.94 -5.26
CA LEU A 8 -2.47 -5.26 -4.77
C LEU A 8 -3.86 -5.66 -5.27
N PHE A 9 -3.92 -6.76 -6.01
CA PHE A 9 -5.16 -7.35 -6.51
C PHE A 9 -5.56 -8.50 -5.58
N LEU A 10 -6.77 -8.46 -5.04
CA LEU A 10 -7.31 -9.52 -4.20
C LEU A 10 -7.87 -10.65 -5.07
N SER A 11 -7.98 -11.85 -4.50
CA SER A 11 -8.25 -13.14 -5.16
C SER A 11 -9.44 -13.19 -6.13
N HIS A 12 -10.35 -12.22 -6.05
CA HIS A 12 -11.27 -11.88 -7.12
C HIS A 12 -10.90 -10.47 -7.60
N ALA A 13 -10.39 -10.35 -8.84
CA ALA A 13 -9.87 -9.13 -9.46
C ALA A 13 -10.83 -7.91 -9.49
N VAL A 14 -11.99 -8.02 -8.85
CA VAL A 14 -12.97 -6.98 -8.56
C VAL A 14 -12.46 -6.00 -7.50
N HIS A 15 -11.61 -6.44 -6.57
CA HIS A 15 -11.07 -5.58 -5.52
C HIS A 15 -9.56 -5.40 -5.67
N CYS A 16 -9.15 -4.13 -5.75
CA CYS A 16 -7.78 -3.70 -5.89
C CYS A 16 -7.53 -2.54 -4.93
N VAL A 17 -6.38 -2.57 -4.26
CA VAL A 17 -5.93 -1.51 -3.36
C VAL A 17 -4.55 -0.99 -3.78
N LYS A 18 -4.38 0.32 -3.73
CA LYS A 18 -3.11 1.03 -3.89
C LYS A 18 -2.55 1.28 -2.49
N ILE A 19 -1.31 0.87 -2.28
CA ILE A 19 -0.56 1.09 -1.04
C ILE A 19 0.55 2.09 -1.32
N PHE A 20 0.55 3.20 -0.58
CA PHE A 20 1.56 4.24 -0.66
C PHE A 20 2.52 4.18 0.52
N ASN A 21 3.61 4.94 0.44
CA ASN A 21 4.62 5.04 1.51
C ASN A 21 5.30 3.71 1.87
N ILE A 22 5.32 2.77 0.93
CA ILE A 22 5.94 1.44 1.07
C ILE A 22 7.05 1.26 0.02
N ARG A 23 8.13 0.58 0.42
CA ARG A 23 9.09 -0.02 -0.51
C ARG A 23 8.81 -1.52 -0.60
N PRO A 24 8.22 -2.00 -1.71
CA PRO A 24 7.86 -3.40 -1.82
C PRO A 24 9.08 -4.30 -2.04
N TYR A 25 9.00 -5.54 -1.58
CA TYR A 25 10.00 -6.57 -1.92
C TYR A 25 9.89 -7.02 -3.38
N ARG A 26 8.68 -7.04 -3.92
CA ARG A 26 8.37 -7.33 -5.32
C ARG A 26 7.23 -6.45 -5.81
N TYR A 27 7.30 -5.99 -7.06
CA TYR A 27 6.26 -5.17 -7.67
C TYR A 27 5.15 -5.99 -8.34
N ILE A 28 5.44 -7.24 -8.71
CA ILE A 28 4.51 -8.13 -9.44
C ILE A 28 4.67 -9.54 -8.87
N GLY A 29 3.55 -10.24 -8.69
CA GLY A 29 3.51 -11.62 -8.25
C GLY A 29 2.31 -11.90 -7.34
N PRO A 30 1.95 -13.19 -7.13
CA PRO A 30 0.93 -13.54 -6.15
C PRO A 30 1.39 -13.14 -4.75
N VAL A 31 0.46 -12.86 -3.84
CA VAL A 31 0.75 -12.60 -2.42
C VAL A 31 -0.25 -13.37 -1.59
N SER A 32 0.21 -13.99 -0.51
CA SER A 32 -0.67 -14.65 0.47
C SER A 32 -1.01 -13.71 1.62
N GLN A 33 -2.19 -13.88 2.23
CA GLN A 33 -2.54 -13.13 3.43
C GLN A 33 -1.49 -13.38 4.55
N GLY A 34 -1.03 -12.30 5.19
CA GLY A 34 0.04 -12.36 6.20
C GLY A 34 1.46 -12.39 5.63
N GLU A 35 1.64 -12.51 4.31
CA GLU A 35 2.96 -12.40 3.68
C GLU A 35 3.49 -10.96 3.75
N ALA A 36 4.77 -10.81 4.07
CA ALA A 36 5.42 -9.51 4.12
C ALA A 36 5.51 -8.89 2.72
N LEU A 37 4.91 -7.71 2.55
CA LEU A 37 4.89 -7.00 1.26
C LEU A 37 6.12 -6.12 1.02
N GLY A 38 6.77 -5.67 2.10
CA GLY A 38 7.86 -4.70 2.04
C GLY A 38 8.01 -3.98 3.37
N TYR A 39 8.57 -2.77 3.32
CA TYR A 39 8.77 -1.94 4.50
C TYR A 39 8.30 -0.50 4.28
N LEU A 40 7.90 0.17 5.37
CA LEU A 40 7.46 1.55 5.34
C LEU A 40 8.64 2.48 5.02
N LEU A 41 8.43 3.43 4.12
CA LEU A 41 9.40 4.48 3.83
C LEU A 41 9.61 5.37 5.07
N PRO A 42 10.80 5.93 5.30
CA PRO A 42 11.07 6.76 6.48
C PRO A 42 10.37 8.11 6.39
N LEU A 43 9.07 8.14 6.75
CA LEU A 43 8.22 9.31 6.56
C LEU A 43 8.67 10.53 7.37
N GLN A 44 9.22 10.33 8.57
CA GLN A 44 9.71 11.41 9.42
C GLN A 44 10.87 12.20 8.80
N GLU A 45 11.69 11.57 7.96
CA GLU A 45 12.79 12.25 7.27
C GLU A 45 12.28 13.25 6.24
N ARG A 46 11.07 13.02 5.70
CA ARG A 46 10.46 13.86 4.66
C ARG A 46 9.36 14.77 5.20
N PHE A 47 8.64 14.32 6.22
CA PHE A 47 7.49 14.98 6.82
C PHE A 47 7.65 14.90 8.33
N SER A 48 8.32 15.88 8.93
CA SER A 48 8.53 15.90 10.38
C SER A 48 7.24 16.20 11.14
N GLY A 49 7.00 15.48 12.23
CA GLY A 49 5.87 15.74 13.14
C GLY A 49 4.54 15.09 12.75
N ILE A 50 4.49 14.33 11.65
CA ILE A 50 3.30 13.50 11.32
C ILE A 50 3.33 12.20 12.11
N THR A 51 2.20 11.50 12.23
CA THR A 51 2.24 10.08 12.65
C THR A 51 2.65 9.24 11.46
N SER A 52 3.63 8.34 11.61
CA SER A 52 4.00 7.42 10.53
C SER A 52 2.84 6.48 10.20
N HIS A 53 2.44 6.42 8.93
CA HIS A 53 1.29 5.64 8.49
C HIS A 53 1.48 5.10 7.08
N LEU A 54 0.77 4.01 6.75
CA LEU A 54 0.50 3.64 5.37
C LEU A 54 -0.75 4.37 4.90
N GLU A 55 -0.76 4.75 3.63
CA GLU A 55 -1.96 5.25 2.97
C GLU A 55 -2.47 4.17 2.02
N LEU A 56 -3.77 3.89 2.14
CA LEU A 56 -4.50 2.92 1.34
C LEU A 56 -5.55 3.64 0.52
N GLN A 57 -5.66 3.30 -0.76
CA GLN A 57 -6.74 3.78 -1.63
C GLN A 57 -7.29 2.63 -2.45
N MET A 58 -8.62 2.47 -2.50
CA MET A 58 -9.21 1.54 -3.45
C MET A 58 -8.91 1.99 -4.88
N CYS A 59 -8.74 1.03 -5.81
CA CYS A 59 -8.40 1.36 -7.19
C CYS A 59 -9.53 2.10 -7.93
N ASP A 60 -10.78 1.91 -7.50
CA ASP A 60 -11.98 2.61 -7.96
C ASP A 60 -12.25 3.94 -7.22
N GLY A 61 -11.43 4.28 -6.22
CA GLY A 61 -11.57 5.51 -5.44
C GLY A 61 -12.60 5.47 -4.31
N THR A 62 -13.21 4.31 -4.04
CA THR A 62 -14.12 4.13 -2.90
C THR A 62 -13.37 4.11 -1.56
N ASP A 63 -14.11 4.31 -0.46
CA ASP A 63 -13.55 4.28 0.89
C ASP A 63 -13.06 2.86 1.26
N PRO A 64 -11.76 2.67 1.56
CA PRO A 64 -11.22 1.36 1.95
C PRO A 64 -11.57 0.95 3.40
N SER A 65 -12.09 1.87 4.23
CA SER A 65 -12.34 1.64 5.66
C SER A 65 -13.16 0.39 6.01
N PRO A 66 -14.17 -0.04 5.22
CA PRO A 66 -14.94 -1.25 5.52
C PRO A 66 -14.15 -2.57 5.45
N PHE A 67 -12.92 -2.55 4.93
CA PHE A 67 -12.07 -3.74 4.75
C PHE A 67 -10.89 -3.83 5.73
N ILE A 68 -10.78 -2.85 6.65
CA ILE A 68 -9.70 -2.72 7.65
C ILE A 68 -10.25 -3.12 9.02
#